data_AF-A0A8K1FFB1-F1
#
_entry.id   AF-A0A8K1FFB1-F1
#
_cell.length_a   1.000
_cell.length_b   1.000
_cell.length_c   1.000
_cell.angle_alpha   90.00
_cell.angle_beta   90.00
_cell.angle_gamma   90.00
#
_symmetry.space_group_name_H-M   'P 1'
#
loop_
_entity.id
_entity.type
_entity.pdbx_description
1 polymer ?
#
loop_
_entity_poly.entity_id
_entity_poly.type
_entity_poly.pdbx_seq_one_letter_code
_entity_poly.pdbx_strand_id
1 'polypeptide(L)'
;MAAADVPGRLLITGASCKLGLVILHHLLHTLHVDPQYIVAGTSSPDSDVLQIYKDQGVDVRYFDAKDPASVFAAADGVERALLISNRENDTSASHALAMRGLVKAGVQHIVYTCLQAADVSLAAIAPIHHTSEKMLEPSSVPNYAALRNLRTCYRR
;
A
#
# COMPACT_ATOMS: atom_id res chain seq x y z
N MET A 1 -8.33 15.60 -28.74
CA MET A 1 -9.11 15.64 -27.47
C MET A 1 -8.45 14.64 -26.54
N ALA A 2 -7.65 15.12 -25.58
CA ALA A 2 -7.09 14.25 -24.55
C ALA A 2 -8.25 13.70 -23.72
N ALA A 3 -8.35 12.38 -23.60
CA ALA A 3 -9.26 11.77 -22.65
C ALA A 3 -8.93 12.35 -21.27
N ALA A 4 -9.92 12.92 -20.59
CA ALA A 4 -9.77 13.19 -19.17
C ALA A 4 -9.40 11.86 -18.51
N ASP A 5 -8.27 11.85 -17.82
CA ASP A 5 -7.74 10.71 -17.05
C ASP A 5 -8.85 10.20 -16.13
N VAL A 6 -9.53 9.11 -16.53
CA VAL A 6 -10.46 8.43 -15.63
C VAL A 6 -9.55 7.86 -14.54
N PRO A 7 -9.66 8.30 -13.28
CA PRO A 7 -8.70 7.89 -12.27
C PRO A 7 -8.76 6.37 -12.12
N GLY A 8 -7.66 5.67 -12.42
CA GLY A 8 -7.53 4.26 -12.08
C GLY A 8 -7.72 4.08 -10.57
N ARG A 9 -8.39 2.99 -10.16
CA ARG A 9 -8.64 2.73 -8.75
C ARG A 9 -7.33 2.57 -7.98
N LEU A 10 -7.29 3.14 -6.78
CA LEU A 10 -6.14 3.15 -5.87
C LEU A 10 -6.40 2.21 -4.69
N LEU A 11 -5.56 1.18 -4.55
CA LEU A 11 -5.55 0.31 -3.38
C LEU A 11 -4.66 0.88 -2.28
N ILE A 12 -5.20 1.08 -1.08
CA ILE A 12 -4.47 1.42 0.13
C ILE A 12 -4.40 0.17 1.02
N THR A 13 -3.24 -0.46 1.15
CA THR A 13 -3.08 -1.61 2.06
C THR A 13 -2.96 -1.16 3.52
N GLY A 14 -3.21 -2.06 4.47
CA GLY A 14 -3.17 -1.71 5.89
C GLY A 14 -4.19 -0.62 6.25
N ALA A 15 -5.33 -0.58 5.57
CA ALA A 15 -6.31 0.50 5.66
C ALA A 15 -6.82 0.77 7.09
N SER A 16 -6.91 -0.25 7.94
CA SER A 16 -7.33 -0.13 9.35
C SER A 16 -6.21 0.34 10.30
N CYS A 17 -4.97 0.49 9.82
CA CYS A 17 -3.87 1.00 10.66
C CYS A 17 -3.92 2.54 10.74
N LYS A 18 -3.19 3.11 11.70
CA LYS A 18 -3.15 4.58 11.91
C LYS A 18 -2.79 5.36 10.64
N LEU A 19 -1.80 4.90 9.87
CA LEU A 19 -1.40 5.58 8.64
C LEU A 19 -2.47 5.42 7.55
N GLY A 20 -3.02 4.22 7.38
CA GLY A 20 -4.09 3.92 6.42
C GLY A 20 -5.32 4.80 6.67
N LEU A 21 -5.76 4.91 7.93
CA LEU A 21 -6.89 5.77 8.31
C LEU A 21 -6.64 7.26 7.98
N VAL A 22 -5.43 7.76 8.26
CA VAL A 22 -5.07 9.15 7.91
C VAL A 22 -5.07 9.37 6.40
N ILE A 23 -4.59 8.39 5.63
CA ILE A 23 -4.58 8.46 4.17
C ILE A 23 -6.01 8.46 3.62
N LEU A 24 -6.87 7.53 4.07
CA LEU A 24 -8.28 7.48 3.65
C LEU A 24 -8.99 8.81 3.96
N HIS A 25 -8.83 9.32 5.18
CA HIS A 25 -9.39 10.61 5.57
C HIS A 25 -8.87 11.75 4.68
N HIS A 26 -7.57 11.79 4.39
CA HIS A 26 -6.97 12.84 3.56
C HIS A 26 -7.46 12.77 2.11
N LEU A 27 -7.52 11.57 1.52
CA LEU A 27 -8.02 11.35 0.16
C LEU A 27 -9.47 11.85 0.03
N LEU A 28 -10.33 11.47 0.96
CA LEU A 28 -11.76 11.79 0.91
C LEU A 28 -12.07 13.24 1.27
N HIS A 29 -11.46 13.76 2.34
CA HIS A 29 -11.90 15.03 2.94
C HIS A 29 -10.99 16.22 2.63
N THR A 30 -9.75 15.98 2.20
CA THR A 30 -8.85 17.07 1.79
C THR A 30 -8.72 17.12 0.26
N LEU A 31 -8.46 15.97 -0.35
CA LEU A 31 -8.26 15.86 -1.80
C LEU A 31 -9.57 15.65 -2.56
N HIS A 32 -10.68 15.36 -1.86
CA HIS A 32 -12.01 15.15 -2.45
C HIS A 32 -12.01 14.08 -3.55
N VAL A 33 -11.22 13.03 -3.37
CA VAL A 33 -11.22 11.87 -4.26
C VAL A 33 -12.55 11.15 -4.10
N ASP A 34 -13.20 10.83 -5.21
CA ASP A 34 -14.46 10.07 -5.20
C ASP A 34 -14.21 8.66 -4.61
N PRO A 35 -14.97 8.25 -3.58
CA PRO A 35 -14.85 6.95 -2.92
C PRO A 35 -14.80 5.75 -3.87
N GLN A 36 -15.48 5.81 -5.03
CA GLN A 36 -15.49 4.71 -6.00
C GLN A 36 -14.09 4.36 -6.54
N TYR A 37 -13.16 5.32 -6.51
CA TYR A 37 -11.78 5.14 -6.94
C TYR A 37 -10.86 4.65 -5.82
N ILE A 38 -11.36 4.45 -4.59
CA ILE A 38 -10.57 4.03 -3.45
C ILE A 38 -10.92 2.59 -3.07
N VAL A 39 -9.89 1.75 -2.98
CA VAL A 39 -9.97 0.41 -2.41
C VAL A 39 -9.16 0.37 -1.11
N ALA A 40 -9.79 -0.01 -0.01
CA ALA A 40 -9.17 -0.14 1.30
C ALA A 40 -8.88 -1.62 1.59
N GLY A 41 -7.61 -2.02 1.47
CA GLY A 41 -7.15 -3.38 1.75
C GLY A 41 -6.75 -3.57 3.21
N THR A 42 -7.33 -4.55 3.89
CA THR A 42 -7.00 -4.88 5.29
C THR A 42 -7.20 -6.38 5.60
N SER A 43 -6.47 -6.90 6.57
CA SER A 43 -6.70 -8.25 7.12
C SER A 43 -7.93 -8.32 8.04
N SER A 44 -8.58 -7.19 8.32
CA SER A 44 -9.75 -7.09 9.19
C SER A 44 -10.83 -6.21 8.56
N PRO A 45 -11.46 -6.63 7.45
CA PRO A 45 -12.42 -5.83 6.69
C PRO A 45 -13.65 -5.44 7.50
N ASP A 46 -14.01 -6.21 8.53
CA ASP A 46 -15.16 -5.96 9.40
C ASP A 46 -14.84 -5.10 10.63
N SER A 47 -13.65 -4.47 10.68
CA SER A 47 -13.29 -3.61 11.78
C SER A 47 -14.14 -2.33 11.82
N ASP A 48 -14.70 -2.01 12.99
CA ASP A 48 -15.54 -0.82 13.22
C ASP A 48 -14.89 0.49 12.76
N VAL A 49 -13.55 0.59 12.84
CA VAL A 49 -12.81 1.79 12.43
C VAL A 49 -12.91 2.09 10.93
N LEU A 50 -13.30 1.09 10.12
CA LEU A 50 -13.51 1.24 8.68
C LEU A 50 -14.96 1.49 8.29
N GLN A 51 -15.91 1.36 9.22
CA GLN A 51 -17.34 1.48 8.91
C GLN A 51 -17.68 2.84 8.32
N ILE A 52 -17.13 3.92 8.87
CA ILE A 52 -17.34 5.28 8.33
C ILE A 52 -16.92 5.41 6.86
N TYR A 53 -15.86 4.73 6.44
CA TYR A 53 -15.40 4.76 5.04
C TYR A 53 -16.26 3.87 4.13
N LYS A 54 -16.73 2.72 4.64
CA LYS A 54 -17.71 1.89 3.94
C LYS A 54 -19.00 2.68 3.68
N ASP A 55 -19.50 3.39 4.69
CA ASP A 55 -20.72 4.20 4.59
C ASP A 55 -20.57 5.37 3.61
N GLN A 56 -19.33 5.85 3.42
CA GLN A 56 -18.97 6.85 2.42
C GLN A 56 -18.80 6.26 1.01
N GLY A 57 -18.86 4.94 0.83
CA GLY A 57 -18.76 4.26 -0.47
C GLY A 57 -17.35 3.75 -0.84
N VAL A 58 -16.41 3.73 0.11
CA VAL A 58 -15.09 3.10 -0.12
C VAL A 58 -15.23 1.58 -0.19
N ASP A 59 -14.62 0.96 -1.19
CA ASP A 59 -14.57 -0.49 -1.35
C ASP A 59 -13.55 -1.09 -0.38
N VAL A 60 -14.02 -1.72 0.70
CA VAL A 60 -13.16 -2.37 1.70
C VAL A 60 -13.01 -3.85 1.37
N ARG A 61 -11.77 -4.31 1.18
CA ARG A 61 -11.45 -5.69 0.77
C ARG A 61 -10.51 -6.36 1.76
N TYR A 62 -10.68 -7.68 1.91
CA TYR A 62 -9.72 -8.51 2.62
C TYR A 62 -8.39 -8.53 1.87
N PHE A 63 -7.30 -8.21 2.57
CA PHE A 63 -5.94 -8.22 2.06
C PHE A 63 -4.99 -8.72 3.14
N ASP A 64 -4.32 -9.84 2.87
CA ASP A 64 -3.21 -10.34 3.68
C ASP A 64 -2.01 -10.64 2.77
N ALA A 65 -0.88 -9.99 3.06
CA ALA A 65 0.37 -10.17 2.33
C ALA A 65 0.95 -11.60 2.45
N LYS A 66 0.40 -12.46 3.32
CA LYS A 66 0.74 -13.89 3.42
C LYS A 66 -0.16 -14.79 2.58
N ASP A 67 -1.30 -14.28 2.11
CA ASP A 67 -2.25 -15.01 1.28
C ASP A 67 -2.27 -14.42 -0.15
N PRO A 68 -1.57 -15.05 -1.11
CA PRO A 68 -1.55 -14.58 -2.50
C PRO A 68 -2.94 -14.45 -3.13
N ALA A 69 -3.88 -15.30 -2.74
CA ALA A 69 -5.24 -15.27 -3.29
C ALA A 69 -5.96 -14.01 -2.83
N SER A 70 -5.81 -13.63 -1.56
CA SER A 70 -6.33 -12.37 -1.04
C SER A 70 -5.72 -11.14 -1.73
N VAL A 71 -4.40 -11.15 -1.99
CA VAL A 71 -3.72 -10.04 -2.68
C VAL A 71 -4.29 -9.87 -4.09
N PHE A 72 -4.46 -10.97 -4.82
CA PHE A 72 -5.02 -10.93 -6.17
C PHE A 72 -6.47 -10.44 -6.18
N ALA A 73 -7.31 -10.97 -5.29
CA ALA A 73 -8.71 -10.56 -5.18
C ALA A 73 -8.85 -9.09 -4.77
N ALA A 74 -8.05 -8.62 -3.83
CA ALA A 74 -8.05 -7.22 -3.40
C ALA A 74 -7.60 -6.26 -4.51
N ALA A 75 -6.71 -6.71 -5.39
CA ALA A 75 -6.15 -5.92 -6.49
C ALA A 75 -7.00 -5.95 -7.77
N ASP A 76 -8.10 -6.69 -7.81
CA ASP A 76 -8.95 -6.78 -9.00
C ASP A 76 -9.51 -5.40 -9.41
N GLY A 77 -9.27 -5.00 -10.65
CA GLY A 77 -9.65 -3.68 -11.18
C GLY A 77 -8.88 -2.49 -10.59
N VAL A 78 -7.74 -2.73 -9.92
CA VAL A 78 -6.87 -1.70 -9.35
C VAL A 78 -5.74 -1.37 -10.33
N GLU A 79 -5.51 -0.08 -10.59
CA GLU A 79 -4.40 0.38 -11.42
C GLU A 79 -3.16 0.74 -10.60
N ARG A 80 -3.37 1.27 -9.38
CA ARG A 80 -2.31 1.79 -8.52
C ARG A 80 -2.44 1.26 -7.11
N ALA A 81 -1.34 0.96 -6.45
CA ALA A 81 -1.35 0.48 -5.08
C ALA A 81 -0.37 1.25 -4.19
N LEU A 82 -0.80 1.64 -3.01
CA LEU A 82 0.04 2.05 -1.90
C LEU A 82 0.20 0.87 -0.95
N LEU A 83 1.36 0.23 -1.01
CA LEU A 83 1.75 -0.85 -0.11
C LEU A 83 2.35 -0.26 1.18
N ILE A 84 1.55 -0.28 2.25
CA ILE A 84 1.96 0.12 3.60
C ILE A 84 2.58 -1.07 4.32
N SER A 85 3.83 -0.93 4.76
CA SER A 85 4.48 -1.94 5.62
C SER A 85 3.87 -1.93 7.01
N ASN A 86 3.66 -3.11 7.60
CA ASN A 86 3.19 -3.24 8.98
C ASN A 86 4.26 -3.96 9.80
N ARG A 87 4.42 -3.59 11.08
CA ARG A 87 5.48 -4.14 11.94
C ARG A 87 5.28 -5.60 12.33
N GLU A 88 4.04 -6.08 12.32
CA GLU A 88 3.69 -7.43 12.79
C GLU A 88 3.96 -8.51 11.72
N ASN A 89 4.01 -8.12 10.44
CA ASN A 89 4.19 -8.98 9.28
C ASN A 89 5.30 -8.48 8.34
N ASP A 90 6.23 -7.69 8.86
CA ASP A 90 7.35 -7.08 8.15
C ASP A 90 8.41 -8.14 7.81
N THR A 91 8.26 -8.84 6.69
CA THR A 91 9.29 -9.74 6.17
C THR A 91 9.53 -9.45 4.70
N SER A 92 10.75 -9.67 4.23
CA SER A 92 11.06 -9.44 2.82
C SER A 92 10.23 -10.34 1.91
N ALA A 93 9.89 -11.54 2.39
CA ALA A 93 9.08 -12.53 1.69
C ALA A 93 7.61 -12.10 1.55
N SER A 94 6.98 -11.58 2.61
CA SER A 94 5.59 -11.10 2.56
C SER A 94 5.47 -9.89 1.64
N HIS A 95 6.41 -8.95 1.68
CA HIS A 95 6.43 -7.82 0.75
C HIS A 95 6.61 -8.25 -0.71
N ALA A 96 7.53 -9.20 -0.97
CA ALA A 96 7.74 -9.72 -2.31
C ALA A 96 6.49 -10.43 -2.86
N LEU A 97 5.80 -11.19 -2.02
CA LEU A 97 4.57 -11.87 -2.38
C LEU A 97 3.44 -10.88 -2.69
N ALA A 98 3.28 -9.85 -1.86
CA ALA A 98 2.34 -8.77 -2.12
C ALA A 98 2.64 -8.04 -3.44
N MET A 99 3.88 -7.61 -3.67
CA MET A 99 4.29 -6.91 -4.90
C MET A 99 4.05 -7.76 -6.15
N ARG A 100 4.44 -9.05 -6.12
CA ARG A 100 4.19 -9.98 -7.22
C ARG A 100 2.70 -10.20 -7.48
N GLY A 101 1.90 -10.32 -6.42
CA GLY A 101 0.45 -10.46 -6.52
C GLY A 101 -0.20 -9.23 -7.17
N LEU A 102 0.21 -8.03 -6.75
CA LEU A 102 -0.26 -6.76 -7.33
C LEU A 102 0.09 -6.66 -8.82
N VAL A 103 1.33 -6.97 -9.21
CA VAL A 103 1.75 -6.93 -10.62
C VAL A 103 1.00 -7.97 -11.44
N LYS A 104 0.82 -9.19 -10.91
CA LYS A 104 0.04 -10.23 -11.58
C LYS A 104 -1.43 -9.84 -11.76
N ALA A 105 -1.98 -9.05 -10.84
CA ALA A 105 -3.33 -8.49 -10.95
C ALA A 105 -3.44 -7.31 -11.92
N GLY A 106 -2.33 -6.86 -12.53
CA GLY A 106 -2.31 -5.79 -13.51
C GLY A 106 -2.10 -4.39 -12.94
N VAL A 107 -1.70 -4.27 -11.66
CA VAL A 107 -1.34 -2.98 -11.06
C VAL A 107 -0.11 -2.41 -11.78
N GLN A 108 -0.24 -1.19 -12.29
CA GLN A 108 0.76 -0.53 -13.12
C GLN A 108 1.73 0.32 -12.32
N HIS A 109 1.31 0.78 -11.13
CA HIS A 109 2.14 1.62 -10.27
C HIS A 109 2.02 1.21 -8.80
N ILE A 110 3.15 0.87 -8.19
CA ILE A 110 3.22 0.55 -6.76
C ILE A 110 4.04 1.61 -6.03
N VAL A 111 3.40 2.28 -5.06
CA VAL A 111 4.07 3.11 -4.07
C VAL A 111 4.27 2.27 -2.82
N TYR A 112 5.49 2.18 -2.29
CA TYR A 112 5.81 1.39 -1.10
C TYR A 112 6.30 2.31 0.03
N THR A 113 5.71 2.21 1.22
CA THR A 113 6.25 2.90 2.40
C THR A 113 7.49 2.16 2.90
N CYS A 114 8.66 2.68 2.56
CA CYS A 114 9.95 2.12 2.92
C CYS A 114 10.56 2.83 4.14
N LEU A 115 11.59 2.21 4.72
CA LEU A 115 12.47 2.84 5.70
C LEU A 115 13.55 3.66 4.97
N GLN A 116 13.82 4.89 5.42
CA GLN A 116 14.94 5.66 4.89
C GLN A 116 16.28 5.01 5.27
N ALA A 117 17.22 4.98 4.31
CA ALA A 117 18.58 4.49 4.51
C ALA A 117 18.63 3.05 5.05
N ALA A 118 17.73 2.19 4.55
CA ALA A 118 17.64 0.78 4.95
C ALA A 118 18.94 0.00 4.72
N ASP A 119 19.79 0.46 3.80
CA ASP A 119 21.12 -0.06 3.49
C ASP A 119 22.17 0.24 4.57
N VAL A 120 21.99 1.29 5.39
CA VAL A 120 22.94 1.72 6.42
C VAL A 120 22.33 1.88 7.82
N SER A 121 21.02 1.61 7.97
CA SER A 121 20.31 1.75 9.24
C SER A 121 20.56 0.58 10.18
N LEU A 122 20.79 0.88 11.46
CA LEU A 122 20.96 -0.10 12.54
C LEU A 122 19.63 -0.64 13.08
N ALA A 123 18.49 -0.16 12.55
CA ALA A 123 17.18 -0.65 12.97
C ALA A 123 17.03 -2.13 12.60
N ALA A 124 16.46 -2.94 13.49
CA ALA A 124 16.28 -4.38 13.25
C ALA A 124 15.48 -4.70 11.97
N ILE A 125 14.64 -3.76 11.52
CA ILE A 125 13.83 -3.86 10.29
C ILE A 125 14.57 -3.38 9.03
N ALA A 126 15.74 -2.75 9.16
CA ALA A 126 16.48 -2.19 8.03
C ALA A 126 16.90 -3.23 6.97
N PRO A 127 17.43 -4.42 7.33
CA PRO A 127 17.74 -5.46 6.35
C PRO A 127 16.51 -5.95 5.58
N ILE A 128 15.34 -5.92 6.23
CA ILE A 128 14.06 -6.33 5.66
C ILE A 128 13.65 -5.35 4.56
N HIS A 129 13.61 -4.05 4.88
CA HIS A 129 13.27 -3.00 3.93
C HIS A 129 14.30 -2.88 2.80
N HIS A 130 15.60 -3.04 3.07
CA HIS A 130 16.63 -3.03 2.02
C HIS A 130 16.43 -4.16 1.01
N THR A 131 16.09 -5.35 1.52
CA THR A 131 15.79 -6.50 0.65
C THR A 131 14.50 -6.27 -0.14
N SER A 132 13.44 -5.76 0.49
CA SER A 132 12.17 -5.45 -0.19
C SER A 132 12.32 -4.35 -1.25
N GLU A 133 13.16 -3.35 -1.02
CA GLU A 133 13.41 -2.27 -1.96
C GLU A 133 14.18 -2.76 -3.20
N LYS A 134 15.15 -3.67 -3.03
CA LYS A 134 15.80 -4.34 -4.17
C LYS A 134 14.83 -5.19 -5.00
N MET A 135 13.75 -5.69 -4.40
CA MET A 135 12.73 -6.46 -5.15
C MET A 135 11.85 -5.56 -6.04
N LEU A 136 11.84 -4.24 -5.79
CA LEU A 136 11.20 -3.25 -6.66
C LEU A 136 12.04 -2.91 -7.91
N GLU A 137 13.27 -3.43 -8.04
CA GLU A 137 14.08 -3.22 -9.25
C GLU A 137 13.34 -3.61 -10.54
N PRO A 138 13.71 -3.02 -11.70
CA PRO A 138 12.87 -2.95 -12.92
C PRO A 138 12.39 -4.28 -13.50
N SER A 139 12.91 -5.42 -13.04
CA SER A 139 12.49 -6.75 -13.48
C SER A 139 11.09 -7.16 -12.99
N SER A 140 10.46 -6.40 -12.07
CA SER A 140 9.30 -6.88 -11.32
C SER A 140 8.04 -6.02 -11.40
N VAL A 141 8.12 -4.69 -11.58
CA VAL A 141 6.98 -3.75 -11.52
C VAL A 141 7.09 -2.71 -12.65
N PRO A 142 6.03 -2.38 -13.40
CA PRO A 142 6.11 -1.42 -14.51
C PRO A 142 6.56 -0.01 -14.09
N ASN A 143 6.04 0.49 -12.96
CA ASN A 143 6.46 1.73 -12.32
C ASN A 143 6.41 1.59 -10.80
N TYR A 144 7.38 2.15 -10.08
CA TYR A 144 7.39 2.14 -8.62
C TYR A 144 7.95 3.41 -8.00
N ALA A 145 7.51 3.71 -6.77
CA ALA A 145 8.08 4.75 -5.93
C ALA A 145 8.25 4.24 -4.49
N ALA A 146 9.41 4.46 -3.90
CA ALA A 146 9.67 4.16 -2.49
C ALA A 146 9.56 5.44 -1.66
N LEU A 147 8.54 5.51 -0.78
CA LEU A 147 8.38 6.60 0.17
C LEU A 147 9.17 6.30 1.44
N ARG A 148 10.30 6.98 1.62
CA ARG A 148 11.19 6.83 2.76
C ARG A 148 10.79 7.81 3.86
N ASN A 149 10.05 7.35 4.88
CA ASN A 149 9.57 8.21 5.97
C ASN A 149 10.45 8.02 7.23
N LEU A 150 10.89 9.13 7.85
CA LEU A 150 11.60 9.12 9.13
C LEU A 150 10.88 10.00 10.16
N ARG A 151 10.67 9.43 11.36
CA ARG A 151 10.82 10.17 12.62
C ARG A 151 12.17 9.77 13.24
N THR A 152 13.27 10.27 12.70
CA THR A 152 14.54 10.22 13.44
C THR A 152 15.37 11.46 13.11
N CYS A 153 15.00 12.57 13.76
CA CYS A 153 15.99 13.60 14.05
C CYS A 153 16.97 13.00 15.05
N TYR A 154 18.12 12.51 14.58
CA TYR A 154 19.29 12.46 15.45
C TYR A 154 19.80 13.91 15.51
N ARG A 155 19.44 14.66 16.54
CA ARG A 155 20.24 15.83 16.92
C ARG A 155 21.61 15.26 17.32
N ARG A 156 22.66 15.59 16.57
CA ARG A 156 23.99 15.63 17.15
C ARG A 156 24.08 16.80 18.12
#